data_AF-A0A8H4PMP3-F1
#
_entry.id   AF-A0A8H4PMP3-F1
#
_cell.length_a   1.000
_cell.length_b   1.000
_cell.length_c   1.000
_cell.angle_alpha   90.00
_cell.angle_beta   90.00
_cell.angle_gamma   90.00
#
_symmetry.space_group_name_H-M   'P 1'
#
loop_
_entity.id
_entity.type
_entity.pdbx_description
1 polymer ?
#
loop_
_entity_poly.entity_id
_entity_poly.type
_entity_poly.pdbx_seq_one_letter_code
_entity_poly.pdbx_strand_id
1 'polypeptide(L)'
;MILPGTKSLRDCSDYALTVEPFIPQLYALPAPSIFLGAVFLVVSEANRNYSQVDRLWSFLPNLYIVHLAVWARLAGLPHSRIDLVAACTTIWSCRLTFNYWRRGGYQKGSEDYRWEIVKSKVPGFVFFLLNVTFISFIQSVLLFGISCLPAYVILLSTRFEPNITAADAAYGSIVLLLVVSEWFSDGQQWTFQTAKHKYQKDAKLPRGWNQADLDRGFLTSGLWAYSRHPNFFAEQAIWLVLYQWSCYASNSLYNWTLVGSGSLVLLFQGSTWLTELITAGKYPEYKEYQKQVIRASGDLGKQKEK
;
A
#
# COMPACT_ATOMS: atom_id res chain seq x y z
N MET A 1 -22.26 8.25 -12.13
CA MET A 1 -21.62 7.28 -13.03
C MET A 1 -22.73 6.47 -13.71
N ILE A 2 -22.63 6.18 -15.00
CA ILE A 2 -23.52 5.19 -15.65
C ILE A 2 -22.73 3.88 -15.65
N LEU A 3 -23.35 2.77 -15.26
CA LEU A 3 -22.67 1.48 -15.31
C LEU A 3 -22.65 0.91 -16.74
N PRO A 4 -21.60 0.16 -17.12
CA PRO A 4 -21.56 -0.57 -18.38
C PRO A 4 -22.72 -1.56 -18.52
N GLY A 5 -23.17 -1.80 -19.75
CA GLY A 5 -24.19 -2.80 -20.09
C GLY A 5 -23.68 -4.23 -20.06
N THR A 6 -23.03 -4.65 -18.97
CA THR A 6 -22.54 -6.03 -18.79
C THR A 6 -23.70 -7.03 -18.77
N LYS A 7 -23.53 -8.20 -19.41
CA LYS A 7 -24.54 -9.25 -19.51
C LYS A 7 -24.17 -10.52 -18.73
N SER A 8 -22.90 -10.65 -18.33
CA SER A 8 -22.40 -11.77 -17.53
C SER A 8 -21.40 -11.31 -16.45
N LEU A 9 -21.10 -12.19 -15.50
CA LEU A 9 -20.02 -11.96 -14.51
C LEU A 9 -18.66 -11.75 -15.19
N ARG A 10 -18.36 -12.51 -16.26
CA ARG A 10 -17.08 -12.38 -16.99
C ARG A 10 -16.94 -11.03 -17.66
N ASP A 11 -18.03 -10.49 -18.20
CA ASP A 11 -18.06 -9.17 -18.82
C ASP A 11 -17.66 -8.07 -17.83
N CYS A 12 -17.88 -8.26 -16.52
CA CYS A 12 -17.50 -7.30 -15.48
C CYS A 12 -15.97 -7.09 -15.38
N SER A 13 -15.19 -8.03 -15.92
CA SER A 13 -13.73 -7.96 -15.97
C SER A 13 -13.16 -7.65 -17.36
N ASP A 14 -14.03 -7.45 -18.37
CA ASP A 14 -13.62 -7.14 -19.73
C ASP A 14 -13.40 -5.63 -19.89
N TYR A 15 -12.19 -5.22 -20.27
CA TYR A 15 -11.81 -3.82 -20.39
C TYR A 15 -12.61 -3.09 -21.49
N ALA A 16 -12.85 -3.75 -22.62
CA ALA A 16 -13.57 -3.18 -23.75
C ALA A 16 -15.06 -2.97 -23.45
N LEU A 17 -15.63 -3.78 -22.56
CA LEU A 17 -17.02 -3.63 -22.14
C LEU A 17 -17.20 -2.66 -20.97
N THR A 18 -16.22 -2.59 -20.07
CA THR A 18 -16.39 -1.90 -18.77
C THR A 18 -15.68 -0.57 -18.65
N VAL A 19 -14.65 -0.32 -19.47
CA VAL A 19 -13.81 0.88 -19.39
C VAL A 19 -13.82 1.65 -20.70
N GLU A 20 -13.55 1.01 -21.84
CA GLU A 20 -13.44 1.69 -23.14
C GLU A 20 -14.61 2.62 -23.50
N PRO A 21 -15.88 2.23 -23.27
CA PRO A 21 -17.02 3.09 -23.61
C PRO A 21 -17.08 4.38 -22.79
N PHE A 22 -16.39 4.41 -21.64
CA PHE A 22 -16.38 5.50 -20.69
C PHE A 22 -15.08 6.32 -20.73
N ILE A 23 -14.07 5.90 -21.51
CA ILE A 23 -12.81 6.65 -21.70
C ILE A 23 -13.04 8.11 -22.10
N PRO A 24 -13.92 8.45 -23.06
CA PRO A 24 -14.16 9.85 -23.42
C PRO A 24 -14.65 10.72 -22.25
N GLN A 25 -15.42 10.12 -21.33
CA GLN A 25 -15.95 10.80 -20.14
C GLN A 25 -14.88 10.95 -19.06
N LEU A 26 -13.93 10.00 -19.00
CA LEU A 26 -12.73 10.10 -18.17
C LEU A 26 -11.78 11.21 -18.64
N TYR A 27 -11.71 11.51 -19.95
CA TYR A 27 -10.95 12.65 -20.46
C TYR A 27 -11.62 14.01 -20.20
N ALA A 28 -12.95 14.04 -20.14
CA ALA A 28 -13.72 15.26 -19.92
C ALA A 28 -13.74 15.71 -18.44
N LEU A 29 -13.37 14.85 -17.50
CA LEU A 29 -13.31 15.15 -16.07
C LEU A 29 -11.86 15.07 -15.58
N PRO A 30 -11.43 15.92 -14.63
CA PRO A 30 -10.22 15.64 -13.88
C PRO A 30 -10.46 14.34 -13.11
N ALA A 31 -9.89 13.22 -13.56
CA ALA A 31 -9.90 11.98 -12.78
C ALA A 31 -9.34 12.31 -11.39
N PRO A 32 -10.03 11.98 -10.28
CA PRO A 32 -9.65 12.44 -8.94
C PRO A 32 -8.19 12.17 -8.58
N SER A 33 -7.61 11.07 -9.05
CA SER A 33 -6.19 10.73 -8.86
C SER A 33 -5.23 11.67 -9.63
N ILE A 34 -5.58 12.10 -10.85
CA ILE A 34 -4.78 13.05 -11.63
C ILE A 34 -4.85 14.45 -11.02
N PHE A 35 -6.04 14.87 -10.59
CA PHE A 35 -6.21 16.13 -9.86
C PHE A 35 -5.39 16.13 -8.55
N LEU A 36 -5.49 15.06 -7.76
CA LEU A 36 -4.67 14.91 -6.55
C LEU A 36 -3.17 14.88 -6.86
N GLY A 37 -2.76 14.26 -7.97
CA GLY A 37 -1.37 14.31 -8.44
C GLY A 37 -0.88 15.73 -8.69
N ALA A 38 -1.70 16.57 -9.35
CA ALA A 38 -1.38 17.98 -9.54
C ALA A 38 -1.31 18.75 -8.21
N VAL A 39 -2.22 18.47 -7.28
CA VAL A 39 -2.19 19.06 -5.92
C VAL A 39 -0.92 18.63 -5.18
N PHE A 40 -0.54 17.36 -5.22
CA PHE A 40 0.70 16.87 -4.62
C PHE A 40 1.93 17.56 -5.18
N LEU A 41 1.99 17.74 -6.50
CA LEU A 41 3.09 18.44 -7.16
C LEU A 41 3.22 19.87 -6.67
N VAL A 42 2.12 20.63 -6.67
CA VAL A 42 2.12 22.03 -6.24
C VAL A 42 2.51 22.14 -4.76
N VAL A 43 1.89 21.34 -3.89
CA VAL A 43 2.11 21.39 -2.44
C VAL A 43 3.52 20.92 -2.06
N SER A 44 4.05 19.89 -2.74
CA SER A 44 5.39 19.38 -2.49
C SER A 44 6.48 20.37 -2.89
N GLU A 45 6.36 21.02 -4.05
CA GLU A 45 7.30 22.05 -4.48
C GLU A 45 7.22 23.32 -3.62
N ALA A 46 6.00 23.76 -3.26
CA ALA A 46 5.81 24.94 -2.42
C ALA A 46 6.40 24.77 -1.01
N ASN A 47 6.27 23.58 -0.43
CA ASN A 47 6.77 23.30 0.93
C ASN A 47 8.15 22.64 0.96
N ARG A 48 8.73 22.29 -0.20
CA ARG A 48 9.92 21.43 -0.33
C ARG A 48 9.83 20.14 0.49
N ASN A 49 8.61 19.60 0.59
CA ASN A 49 8.29 18.38 1.34
C ASN A 49 7.57 17.40 0.43
N TYR A 50 8.24 16.32 0.08
CA TYR A 50 7.85 15.36 -0.95
C TYR A 50 7.01 14.20 -0.40
N SER A 51 6.69 14.21 0.89
CA SER A 51 5.84 13.20 1.54
C SER A 51 4.34 13.55 1.54
N GLN A 52 3.87 14.42 0.64
CA GLN A 52 2.45 14.77 0.58
C GLN A 52 1.58 13.57 0.24
N VAL A 53 1.99 12.76 -0.75
CA VAL A 53 1.29 11.53 -1.11
C VAL A 53 1.39 10.48 0.00
N ASP A 54 2.54 10.40 0.69
CA ASP A 54 2.77 9.45 1.79
C ASP A 54 1.75 9.64 2.92
N ARG A 55 1.38 10.90 3.21
CA ARG A 55 0.35 11.22 4.21
C ARG A 55 -1.02 10.71 3.80
N LEU A 56 -1.38 10.90 2.53
CA LEU A 56 -2.69 10.50 2.03
C LEU A 56 -2.79 9.00 1.73
N TRP A 57 -1.67 8.30 1.57
CA TRP A 57 -1.61 6.84 1.37
C TRP A 57 -2.44 6.08 2.40
N SER A 58 -2.40 6.53 3.65
CA SER A 58 -3.09 5.92 4.78
C SER A 58 -4.62 5.87 4.70
N PHE A 59 -5.25 6.67 3.84
CA PHE A 59 -6.71 6.73 3.73
C PHE A 59 -7.27 6.88 2.31
N LEU A 60 -6.53 7.40 1.34
CA LEU A 60 -7.03 7.54 -0.04
C LEU A 60 -7.55 6.22 -0.65
N PRO A 61 -6.84 5.08 -0.53
CA PRO A 61 -7.36 3.80 -1.02
C PRO A 61 -8.72 3.44 -0.44
N ASN A 62 -8.91 3.66 0.86
CA ASN A 62 -10.19 3.42 1.51
C ASN A 62 -11.26 4.41 1.04
N LEU A 63 -10.93 5.71 0.91
CA LEU A 63 -11.86 6.72 0.44
C LEU A 63 -12.40 6.41 -0.96
N TYR A 64 -11.58 5.88 -1.87
CA TYR A 64 -12.06 5.44 -3.18
C TYR A 64 -13.11 4.32 -3.08
N ILE A 65 -12.88 3.34 -2.21
CA ILE A 65 -13.80 2.21 -2.03
C ILE A 65 -15.08 2.65 -1.31
N VAL A 66 -14.97 3.47 -0.28
CA VAL A 66 -16.11 4.06 0.43
C VAL A 66 -16.94 4.93 -0.53
N HIS A 67 -16.28 5.70 -1.40
CA HIS A 67 -16.97 6.46 -2.43
C HIS A 67 -17.80 5.55 -3.35
N LEU A 68 -17.25 4.42 -3.80
CA LEU A 68 -18.00 3.44 -4.60
C LEU A 68 -19.18 2.84 -3.83
N ALA A 69 -19.00 2.50 -2.55
CA ALA A 69 -20.07 1.96 -1.71
C ALA A 69 -21.21 2.96 -1.49
N VAL A 70 -20.87 4.21 -1.17
CA VAL A 70 -21.84 5.31 -1.02
C VAL A 70 -22.55 5.58 -2.35
N TRP A 71 -21.81 5.64 -3.45
CA TRP A 71 -22.38 5.85 -4.77
C TRP A 71 -23.36 4.73 -5.16
N ALA A 72 -23.02 3.46 -4.91
CA ALA A 72 -23.89 2.32 -5.17
C ALA A 72 -25.21 2.41 -4.39
N ARG A 73 -25.15 2.80 -3.11
CA ARG A 73 -26.33 3.03 -2.26
C ARG A 73 -27.22 4.14 -2.81
N LEU A 74 -26.62 5.28 -3.16
CA LEU A 74 -27.35 6.43 -3.71
C LEU A 74 -27.97 6.13 -5.08
N ALA A 75 -27.33 5.26 -5.86
CA ALA A 75 -27.84 4.80 -7.15
C ALA A 75 -28.89 3.67 -7.03
N GLY A 76 -29.23 3.21 -5.81
CA GLY A 76 -30.17 2.12 -5.59
C GLY A 76 -29.67 0.74 -6.07
N LEU A 77 -28.36 0.57 -6.19
CA LEU A 77 -27.73 -0.69 -6.62
C LEU A 77 -27.48 -1.61 -5.42
N PRO A 78 -27.45 -2.95 -5.63
CA PRO A 78 -27.00 -3.88 -4.60
C PRO A 78 -25.59 -3.51 -4.14
N HIS A 79 -25.41 -3.33 -2.83
CA HIS A 79 -24.20 -2.72 -2.28
C HIS A 79 -23.53 -3.55 -1.17
N SER A 80 -24.13 -4.65 -0.72
CA SER A 80 -23.61 -5.41 0.43
C SER A 80 -22.18 -5.95 0.24
N ARG A 81 -21.82 -6.37 -0.97
CA ARG A 81 -20.45 -6.86 -1.26
C ARG A 81 -19.43 -5.72 -1.22
N ILE A 82 -19.74 -4.57 -1.82
CA ILE A 82 -18.85 -3.41 -1.81
C ILE A 82 -18.74 -2.79 -0.41
N ASP A 83 -19.80 -2.84 0.39
CA ASP A 83 -19.77 -2.44 1.80
C ASP A 83 -18.82 -3.32 2.62
N LEU A 84 -18.78 -4.63 2.37
CA LEU A 84 -17.84 -5.53 3.05
C LEU A 84 -16.40 -5.16 2.70
N VAL A 85 -16.11 -4.89 1.43
CA VAL A 85 -14.78 -4.41 1.00
C VAL A 85 -14.46 -3.06 1.67
N ALA A 86 -15.42 -2.14 1.71
CA ALA A 86 -15.28 -0.85 2.37
C ALA A 86 -15.00 -1.02 3.88
N ALA A 87 -15.70 -1.92 4.57
CA ALA A 87 -15.49 -2.19 5.99
C ALA A 87 -14.08 -2.76 6.26
N CYS A 88 -13.66 -3.79 5.51
CA CYS A 88 -12.33 -4.38 5.65
C CYS A 88 -11.22 -3.34 5.39
N THR A 89 -11.35 -2.53 4.35
CA THR A 89 -10.36 -1.49 4.02
C THR A 89 -10.43 -0.29 4.97
N THR A 90 -11.56 -0.04 5.63
CA THR A 90 -11.66 0.99 6.67
C THR A 90 -10.85 0.58 7.90
N ILE A 91 -10.90 -0.70 8.28
CA ILE A 91 -10.08 -1.25 9.36
C ILE A 91 -8.58 -1.13 9.00
N TRP A 92 -8.20 -1.50 7.77
CA TRP A 92 -6.85 -1.30 7.25
C TRP A 92 -6.42 0.18 7.32
N SER A 93 -7.28 1.10 6.90
CA SER A 93 -6.99 2.55 6.88
C SER A 93 -6.86 3.13 8.28
N CYS A 94 -7.74 2.76 9.21
CA CYS A 94 -7.64 3.15 10.62
C CYS A 94 -6.30 2.69 11.21
N ARG A 95 -5.92 1.44 10.95
CA ARG A 95 -4.64 0.86 11.38
C ARG A 95 -3.45 1.63 10.82
N LEU A 96 -3.42 1.88 9.50
CA LEU A 96 -2.30 2.56 8.85
C LEU A 96 -2.20 4.02 9.29
N THR A 97 -3.34 4.71 9.37
CA THR A 97 -3.44 6.09 9.87
C THR A 97 -2.90 6.19 11.29
N PHE A 98 -3.30 5.28 12.18
CA PHE A 98 -2.75 5.23 13.54
C PHE A 98 -1.23 4.98 13.55
N ASN A 99 -0.74 4.03 12.75
CA ASN A 99 0.68 3.71 12.67
C ASN A 99 1.51 4.89 12.14
N TYR A 100 1.00 5.62 11.15
CA TYR A 100 1.65 6.79 10.59
C TYR A 100 1.60 7.98 11.56
N TRP A 101 0.48 8.20 12.23
CA TRP A 101 0.30 9.23 13.25
C TRP A 101 1.25 9.05 14.44
N ARG A 102 1.32 7.84 15.03
CA ARG A 102 2.18 7.58 16.20
C ARG A 102 3.67 7.81 15.90
N ARG A 103 4.08 7.65 14.63
CA ARG A 103 5.44 7.92 14.15
C ARG A 103 5.70 9.40 13.84
N GLY A 104 4.73 10.27 14.06
CA GLY A 104 4.83 11.71 13.80
C GLY A 104 4.60 12.10 12.34
N GLY A 105 4.10 11.20 11.47
CA GLY A 105 3.99 11.43 10.03
C GLY A 105 3.10 12.62 9.62
N TYR A 106 2.12 12.97 10.45
CA TYR A 106 1.24 14.14 10.24
C TYR A 106 1.75 15.42 10.91
N GLN A 107 2.89 15.40 11.60
CA GLN A 107 3.46 16.60 12.19
C GLN A 107 3.95 17.55 11.09
N LYS A 108 3.83 18.86 11.34
CA LYS A 108 4.31 19.89 10.40
C LYS A 108 5.81 19.71 10.18
N GLY A 109 6.21 19.62 8.91
CA GLY A 109 7.61 19.40 8.53
C GLY A 109 8.05 17.94 8.47
N SER A 110 7.23 16.98 8.91
CA SER A 110 7.57 15.55 8.76
C SER A 110 7.71 15.18 7.29
N GLU A 111 8.88 14.65 6.93
CA GLU A 111 9.22 14.13 5.60
C GLU A 111 9.89 12.75 5.77
N ASP A 112 9.67 11.85 4.82
CA ASP A 112 10.42 10.60 4.76
C ASP A 112 11.90 10.88 4.50
N TYR A 113 12.76 10.42 5.41
CA TYR A 113 14.21 10.59 5.34
C TYR A 113 14.85 10.08 4.04
N ARG A 114 14.19 9.14 3.33
CA ARG A 114 14.65 8.63 2.04
C ARG A 114 14.71 9.74 1.00
N TRP A 115 13.80 10.72 1.06
CA TRP A 115 13.79 11.83 0.10
C TRP A 115 15.03 12.71 0.22
N GLU A 116 15.53 12.97 1.43
CA GLU A 116 16.79 13.70 1.63
C GLU A 116 17.98 12.96 1.01
N ILE A 117 18.05 11.63 1.19
CA ILE A 117 19.13 10.80 0.63
C ILE A 117 19.05 10.75 -0.90
N VAL A 118 17.86 10.70 -1.49
CA VAL A 118 17.69 10.73 -2.94
C VAL A 118 18.05 12.12 -3.48
N LYS A 119 17.56 13.20 -2.84
CA LYS A 119 17.90 14.60 -3.17
C LYS A 119 19.41 14.84 -3.17
N SER A 120 20.14 14.25 -2.22
CA SER A 120 21.60 14.42 -2.15
C SER A 120 22.38 13.68 -3.24
N LYS A 121 21.74 12.78 -4.01
CA LYS A 121 22.39 11.92 -5.01
C LYS A 121 22.05 12.28 -6.46
N VAL A 122 21.05 13.13 -6.69
CA VAL A 122 20.61 13.47 -8.04
C VAL A 122 20.55 15.00 -8.25
N PRO A 123 20.79 15.50 -9.47
CA PRO A 123 20.63 16.91 -9.78
C PRO A 123 19.19 17.39 -9.55
N GLY A 124 19.02 18.67 -9.18
CA GLY A 124 17.70 19.24 -8.85
C GLY A 124 16.63 19.08 -9.94
N PHE A 125 17.00 19.23 -11.21
CA PHE A 125 16.07 19.00 -12.33
C PHE A 125 15.62 17.53 -12.43
N VAL A 126 16.53 16.58 -12.20
CA VAL A 126 16.19 15.14 -12.18
C VAL A 126 15.27 14.83 -11.00
N PHE A 127 15.52 15.46 -9.84
CA PHE A 127 14.63 15.34 -8.69
C PHE A 127 13.24 15.93 -8.96
N PHE A 128 13.17 17.07 -9.64
CA PHE A 128 11.90 17.67 -10.06
C PHE A 128 11.14 16.74 -11.02
N LEU A 129 11.81 16.15 -12.02
CA LEU A 129 11.19 15.15 -12.89
C LEU A 129 10.70 13.92 -12.11
N LEU A 130 11.48 13.45 -11.14
CA LEU A 130 11.07 12.38 -10.23
C LEU A 130 9.83 12.80 -9.43
N ASN A 131 9.77 14.04 -8.96
CA ASN A 131 8.62 14.55 -8.22
C ASN A 131 7.36 14.58 -9.08
N VAL A 132 7.45 15.19 -10.27
CA VAL A 132 6.34 15.23 -11.22
C VAL A 132 5.89 13.81 -11.54
N THR A 133 6.77 13.00 -12.12
CA THR A 133 6.38 11.70 -12.67
C THR A 133 6.03 10.69 -11.58
N PHE A 134 6.96 10.42 -10.67
CA PHE A 134 6.84 9.32 -9.72
C PHE A 134 6.11 9.72 -8.45
N ILE A 135 6.63 10.72 -7.72
CA ILE A 135 6.14 11.06 -6.37
C ILE A 135 4.69 11.58 -6.42
N SER A 136 4.38 12.42 -7.40
CA SER A 136 3.08 13.08 -7.49
C SER A 136 2.08 12.28 -8.32
N PHE A 137 2.39 11.97 -9.58
CA PHE A 137 1.42 11.35 -10.49
C PHE A 137 1.34 9.82 -10.35
N ILE A 138 2.45 9.08 -10.48
CA ILE A 138 2.41 7.61 -10.43
C ILE A 138 1.89 7.11 -9.08
N GLN A 139 2.34 7.67 -7.96
CA GLN A 139 1.87 7.26 -6.63
C GLN A 139 0.36 7.52 -6.47
N SER A 140 -0.15 8.68 -6.91
CA SER A 140 -1.58 8.99 -6.85
C SER A 140 -2.42 8.02 -7.71
N VAL A 141 -1.98 7.75 -8.94
CA VAL A 141 -2.64 6.78 -9.83
C VAL A 141 -2.55 5.36 -9.28
N LEU A 142 -1.44 5.00 -8.64
CA LEU A 142 -1.26 3.70 -8.00
C LEU A 142 -2.25 3.50 -6.85
N LEU A 143 -2.43 4.49 -5.97
CA LEU A 143 -3.38 4.42 -4.86
C LEU A 143 -4.81 4.18 -5.35
N PHE A 144 -5.20 4.84 -6.44
CA PHE A 144 -6.45 4.57 -7.14
C PHE A 144 -6.47 3.17 -7.76
N GLY A 145 -5.37 2.77 -8.41
CA GLY A 145 -5.21 1.50 -9.10
C GLY A 145 -5.39 0.27 -8.22
N ILE A 146 -4.72 0.25 -7.06
CA ILE A 146 -4.74 -0.90 -6.13
C ILE A 146 -6.10 -1.10 -5.46
N SER A 147 -6.91 -0.04 -5.36
CA SER A 147 -8.13 -0.03 -4.56
C SER A 147 -9.38 0.09 -5.41
N CYS A 148 -9.52 1.19 -6.15
CA CYS A 148 -10.73 1.51 -6.89
C CYS A 148 -11.00 0.55 -8.03
N LEU A 149 -9.97 0.10 -8.75
CA LEU A 149 -10.13 -0.79 -9.90
C LEU A 149 -10.70 -2.17 -9.52
N PRO A 150 -10.09 -2.95 -8.60
CA PRO A 150 -10.65 -4.23 -8.21
C PRO A 150 -12.00 -4.08 -7.49
N ALA A 151 -12.18 -3.03 -6.69
CA ALA A 151 -13.46 -2.74 -6.03
C ALA A 151 -14.57 -2.39 -7.04
N TYR A 152 -14.24 -1.72 -8.15
CA TYR A 152 -15.17 -1.44 -9.24
C TYR A 152 -15.64 -2.73 -9.93
N VAL A 153 -14.75 -3.68 -10.20
CA VAL A 153 -15.13 -4.99 -10.76
C VAL A 153 -16.05 -5.77 -9.80
N ILE A 154 -15.76 -5.74 -8.49
CA ILE A 154 -16.65 -6.33 -7.48
C ILE A 154 -18.01 -5.63 -7.49
N LEU A 155 -18.06 -4.30 -7.57
CA LEU A 155 -19.30 -3.54 -7.69
C LEU A 155 -20.11 -3.96 -8.92
N LEU A 156 -19.48 -4.14 -10.09
CA LEU A 156 -20.19 -4.59 -11.30
C LEU A 156 -20.80 -5.98 -11.12
N SER A 157 -20.09 -6.90 -10.45
CA SER A 157 -20.57 -8.26 -10.18
C SER A 157 -21.83 -8.31 -9.32
N THR A 158 -22.08 -7.29 -8.49
CA THR A 158 -23.25 -7.22 -7.61
C THR A 158 -24.59 -7.23 -8.35
N ARG A 159 -24.60 -6.88 -9.64
CA ARG A 159 -25.78 -6.92 -10.50
C ARG A 159 -26.26 -8.34 -10.80
N PHE A 160 -25.36 -9.31 -10.70
CA PHE A 160 -25.64 -10.73 -10.93
C PHE A 160 -25.67 -11.50 -9.60
N GLU A 161 -24.77 -11.15 -8.69
CA GLU A 161 -24.66 -11.74 -7.36
C GLU A 161 -24.73 -10.63 -6.29
N PRO A 162 -25.94 -10.22 -5.88
CA PRO A 162 -26.13 -9.04 -5.04
C PRO A 162 -25.69 -9.25 -3.59
N ASN A 163 -25.85 -10.46 -3.08
CA ASN A 163 -25.63 -10.80 -1.67
C ASN A 163 -24.19 -11.23 -1.42
N ILE A 164 -23.76 -11.10 -0.16
CA ILE A 164 -22.47 -11.62 0.30
C ILE A 164 -22.45 -13.14 0.15
N THR A 165 -21.43 -13.65 -0.51
CA THR A 165 -21.16 -15.08 -0.69
C THR A 165 -20.18 -15.60 0.37
N ALA A 166 -20.06 -16.93 0.50
CA ALA A 166 -19.03 -17.53 1.36
C ALA A 166 -17.61 -17.15 0.92
N ALA A 167 -17.37 -16.98 -0.38
CA ALA A 167 -16.09 -16.55 -0.90
C ALA A 167 -15.78 -15.10 -0.49
N ASP A 168 -16.76 -14.19 -0.53
CA ASP A 168 -16.60 -12.82 -0.07
C ASP A 168 -16.19 -12.78 1.41
N ALA A 169 -16.84 -13.60 2.25
CA ALA A 169 -16.48 -13.72 3.67
C ALA A 169 -15.06 -14.29 3.87
N ALA A 170 -14.64 -15.27 3.05
CA ALA A 170 -13.30 -15.83 3.10
C ALA A 170 -12.23 -14.81 2.70
N TYR A 171 -12.40 -14.10 1.58
CA TYR A 171 -11.48 -13.03 1.14
C TYR A 171 -11.41 -11.90 2.17
N GLY A 172 -12.57 -11.45 2.69
CA GLY A 172 -12.63 -10.46 3.76
C GLY A 172 -11.87 -10.91 5.01
N SER A 173 -12.02 -12.17 5.43
CA SER A 173 -11.31 -12.74 6.56
C SER A 173 -9.79 -12.77 6.34
N ILE A 174 -9.33 -13.14 5.14
CA ILE A 174 -7.90 -13.13 4.79
C ILE A 174 -7.34 -11.71 4.87
N VAL A 175 -8.06 -10.71 4.34
CA VAL A 175 -7.65 -9.29 4.45
C VAL A 175 -7.52 -8.88 5.91
N LEU A 176 -8.49 -9.22 6.77
CA LEU A 176 -8.44 -8.87 8.20
C LEU A 176 -7.29 -9.58 8.93
N LEU A 177 -7.02 -10.85 8.63
CA LEU A 177 -5.86 -11.56 9.19
C LEU A 177 -4.54 -10.92 8.78
N LEU A 178 -4.42 -10.45 7.53
CA LEU A 178 -3.26 -9.71 7.07
C LEU A 178 -3.12 -8.35 7.77
N VAL A 179 -4.22 -7.61 7.99
CA VAL A 179 -4.21 -6.36 8.78
C VAL A 179 -3.77 -6.62 10.23
N VAL A 180 -4.18 -7.74 10.83
CA VAL A 180 -3.71 -8.15 12.16
C VAL A 180 -2.21 -8.46 12.14
N SER A 181 -1.71 -9.14 11.10
CA SER A 181 -0.27 -9.38 10.91
C SER A 181 0.52 -8.06 10.79
N GLU A 182 0.00 -7.08 10.05
CA GLU A 182 0.57 -5.72 9.98
C GLU A 182 0.60 -5.04 11.34
N TRP A 183 -0.50 -5.10 12.10
CA TRP A 183 -0.57 -4.52 13.44
C TRP A 183 0.53 -5.07 14.36
N PHE A 184 0.74 -6.39 14.35
CA PHE A 184 1.79 -7.02 15.14
C PHE A 184 3.20 -6.67 14.65
N SER A 185 3.45 -6.75 13.35
CA SER A 185 4.78 -6.46 12.78
C SER A 185 5.19 -4.99 12.95
N ASP A 186 4.26 -4.05 12.72
CA ASP A 186 4.48 -2.63 12.98
C ASP A 186 4.62 -2.36 14.48
N GLY A 187 3.86 -3.04 15.34
CA GLY A 187 3.96 -2.93 16.80
C GLY A 187 5.30 -3.40 17.35
N GLN A 188 5.82 -4.52 16.84
CA GLN A 188 7.16 -5.03 17.16
C GLN A 188 8.23 -4.00 16.77
N GLN A 189 8.15 -3.46 15.55
CA GLN A 189 9.09 -2.46 15.07
C GLN A 189 9.01 -1.16 15.88
N TRP A 190 7.80 -0.69 16.20
CA TRP A 190 7.59 0.49 17.04
C TRP A 190 8.21 0.34 18.42
N THR A 191 8.00 -0.81 19.06
CA THR A 191 8.53 -1.10 20.40
C THR A 191 10.07 -1.11 20.38
N PHE A 192 10.67 -1.78 19.39
CA PHE A 192 12.12 -1.81 19.20
C PHE A 192 12.68 -0.40 18.97
N GLN A 193 12.13 0.36 18.02
CA GLN A 193 12.64 1.69 17.71
C GLN A 193 12.47 2.62 18.91
N THR A 194 11.36 2.56 19.65
CA THR A 194 11.17 3.39 20.85
C THR A 194 12.21 3.07 21.92
N ALA A 195 12.49 1.79 22.18
CA ALA A 195 13.50 1.37 23.13
C ALA A 195 14.90 1.82 22.71
N LYS A 196 15.24 1.65 21.43
CA LYS A 196 16.51 2.09 20.84
C LYS A 196 16.72 3.60 20.97
N HIS A 197 15.72 4.42 20.63
CA HIS A 197 15.83 5.89 20.75
C HIS A 197 16.01 6.31 22.21
N LYS A 198 15.30 5.67 23.15
CA LYS A 198 15.46 5.94 24.59
C LYS A 198 16.87 5.58 25.08
N TYR A 199 17.37 4.42 24.68
CA TYR A 199 18.72 3.99 25.02
C TYR A 199 19.79 4.94 24.48
N GLN A 200 19.67 5.38 23.21
CA GLN A 200 20.58 6.35 22.61
C GLN A 200 20.57 7.72 23.29
N LYS A 201 19.41 8.15 23.82
CA LYS A 201 19.28 9.44 24.50
C LYS A 201 19.78 9.41 25.94
N ASP A 202 19.39 8.40 26.70
CA ASP A 202 19.59 8.37 28.15
C ASP A 202 20.81 7.52 28.57
N ALA A 203 21.41 6.78 27.63
CA ALA A 203 22.45 5.77 27.87
C ALA A 203 22.06 4.70 28.92
N LYS A 204 20.76 4.51 29.15
CA LYS A 204 20.19 3.55 30.10
C LYS A 204 19.45 2.44 29.37
N LEU A 205 19.79 1.19 29.69
CA LEU A 205 19.16 0.02 29.10
C LEU A 205 17.67 -0.06 29.52
N PRO A 206 16.72 0.00 28.57
CA PRO A 206 15.31 -0.18 28.89
C PRO A 206 15.01 -1.59 29.42
N ARG A 207 14.07 -1.70 30.36
CA ARG A 207 13.67 -2.99 30.94
C ARG A 207 13.21 -3.96 29.84
N GLY A 208 13.71 -5.19 29.89
CA GLY A 208 13.34 -6.25 28.94
C GLY A 208 14.13 -6.24 27.62
N TRP A 209 15.12 -5.36 27.48
CA TRP A 209 16.03 -5.33 26.33
C TRP A 209 17.45 -5.67 26.76
N ASN A 210 18.20 -6.32 25.88
CA ASN A 210 19.64 -6.51 26.04
C ASN A 210 20.40 -5.44 25.28
N GLN A 211 21.57 -5.06 25.77
CA GLN A 211 22.44 -4.10 25.11
C GLN A 211 22.80 -4.54 23.68
N ALA A 212 23.18 -5.82 23.51
CA ALA A 212 23.54 -6.38 22.20
C ALA A 212 22.41 -6.23 21.15
N ASP A 213 21.14 -6.32 21.57
CA ASP A 213 20.00 -6.19 20.65
C ASP A 213 19.79 -4.75 20.18
N LEU A 214 20.01 -3.77 21.06
CA LEU A 214 19.86 -2.35 20.73
C LEU A 214 21.08 -1.81 19.97
N ASP A 215 22.28 -2.27 20.32
CA ASP A 215 23.55 -1.90 19.67
C ASP A 215 23.58 -2.41 18.22
N ARG A 216 23.02 -3.59 17.94
CA ARG A 216 22.82 -4.13 16.58
C ARG A 216 22.06 -3.17 15.67
N GLY A 217 21.09 -2.44 16.23
CA GLY A 217 20.40 -1.35 15.57
C GLY A 217 19.21 -1.70 14.67
N PHE A 218 18.88 -2.99 14.52
CA PHE A 218 17.69 -3.48 13.82
C PHE A 218 17.07 -4.70 14.52
N LEU A 219 15.77 -4.92 14.28
CA LEU A 219 15.00 -5.99 14.91
C LEU A 219 15.17 -7.32 14.18
N THR A 220 15.43 -8.40 14.92
CA THR A 220 15.66 -9.75 14.38
C THR A 220 14.76 -10.82 15.00
N SER A 221 13.85 -10.44 15.90
CA SER A 221 12.97 -11.36 16.63
C SER A 221 11.50 -11.19 16.25
N GLY A 222 10.65 -12.13 16.67
CA GLY A 222 9.23 -12.12 16.32
C GLY A 222 9.02 -12.37 14.82
N LEU A 223 8.14 -11.60 14.18
CA LEU A 223 7.87 -11.74 12.75
C LEU A 223 9.10 -11.37 11.89
N TRP A 224 9.97 -10.52 12.42
CA TRP A 224 11.21 -10.10 11.78
C TRP A 224 12.29 -11.19 11.78
N ALA A 225 12.09 -12.31 12.49
CA ALA A 225 12.96 -13.48 12.35
C ALA A 225 12.68 -14.27 11.06
N TYR A 226 11.45 -14.19 10.54
CA TYR A 226 10.99 -14.98 9.39
C TYR A 226 11.01 -14.20 8.07
N SER A 227 10.79 -12.89 8.14
CA SER A 227 10.84 -12.00 6.98
C SER A 227 11.55 -10.71 7.36
N ARG A 228 12.35 -10.16 6.44
CA ARG A 228 13.02 -8.87 6.66
C ARG A 228 12.06 -7.68 6.63
N HIS A 229 10.86 -7.85 6.04
CA HIS A 229 9.82 -6.81 5.97
C HIS A 229 8.42 -7.45 6.08
N PRO A 230 8.04 -7.99 7.25
CA PRO A 230 6.77 -8.71 7.40
C PRO A 230 5.55 -7.80 7.23
N ASN A 231 5.65 -6.52 7.61
CA ASN A 231 4.60 -5.52 7.37
C ASN A 231 4.44 -5.21 5.87
N PHE A 232 5.54 -5.07 5.14
CA PHE A 232 5.48 -4.82 3.69
C PHE A 232 4.94 -6.02 2.92
N PHE A 233 5.21 -7.24 3.38
CA PHE A 233 4.59 -8.45 2.84
C PHE A 233 3.08 -8.40 2.99
N ALA A 234 2.60 -8.14 4.20
CA ALA A 234 1.18 -8.12 4.49
C ALA A 234 0.46 -6.99 3.74
N GLU A 235 1.06 -5.78 3.65
CA GLU A 235 0.55 -4.66 2.87
C GLU A 235 0.37 -5.04 1.39
N GLN A 236 1.39 -5.62 0.73
CA GLN A 236 1.27 -6.08 -0.65
C GLN A 236 0.23 -7.20 -0.80
N ALA A 237 0.19 -8.14 0.14
CA ALA A 237 -0.74 -9.26 0.12
C ALA A 237 -2.20 -8.80 0.23
N ILE A 238 -2.51 -7.76 1.03
CA ILE A 238 -3.87 -7.21 1.15
C ILE A 238 -4.41 -6.77 -0.22
N TRP A 239 -3.62 -6.01 -0.97
CA TRP A 239 -4.02 -5.50 -2.27
C TRP A 239 -4.01 -6.57 -3.37
N LEU A 240 -3.15 -7.58 -3.27
CA LEU A 240 -3.20 -8.76 -4.13
C LEU A 240 -4.43 -9.63 -3.85
N VAL A 241 -4.82 -9.77 -2.58
CA VAL A 241 -6.04 -10.49 -2.17
C VAL A 241 -7.29 -9.75 -2.67
N LEU A 242 -7.33 -8.41 -2.59
CA LEU A 242 -8.42 -7.62 -3.17
C LEU A 242 -8.49 -7.77 -4.69
N TYR A 243 -7.34 -7.77 -5.38
CA TYR A 243 -7.27 -8.09 -6.81
C TYR A 243 -7.84 -9.49 -7.09
N GLN A 244 -7.39 -10.51 -6.36
CA GLN A 244 -7.85 -11.89 -6.56
C GLN A 244 -9.34 -12.05 -6.24
N TRP A 245 -9.86 -11.32 -5.26
CA TRP A 245 -11.28 -11.25 -4.97
C TRP A 245 -12.05 -10.67 -6.17
N SER A 246 -11.53 -9.63 -6.83
CA SER A 246 -12.15 -9.11 -8.06
C SER A 246 -12.17 -10.14 -9.20
N CYS A 247 -11.09 -10.90 -9.38
CA CYS A 247 -11.02 -12.00 -10.35
C CYS A 247 -12.11 -13.04 -10.07
N TYR A 248 -12.18 -13.50 -8.81
CA TYR A 248 -13.21 -14.45 -8.38
C TYR A 248 -14.63 -13.92 -8.61
N ALA A 249 -14.91 -12.69 -8.18
CA ALA A 249 -16.21 -12.04 -8.31
C ALA A 249 -16.66 -11.90 -9.78
N SER A 250 -15.72 -11.75 -10.72
CA SER A 250 -15.99 -11.71 -12.16
C SER A 250 -15.96 -13.09 -12.85
N ASN A 251 -15.74 -14.18 -12.10
CA ASN A 251 -15.53 -15.52 -12.66
C ASN A 251 -14.44 -15.55 -13.77
N SER A 252 -13.36 -14.80 -13.53
CA SER A 252 -12.17 -14.75 -14.37
C SER A 252 -10.93 -15.14 -13.58
N LEU A 253 -9.95 -15.77 -14.23
CA LEU A 253 -8.67 -16.13 -13.59
C LEU A 253 -7.76 -14.91 -13.38
N TYR A 254 -7.84 -13.94 -14.31
CA TYR A 254 -7.08 -12.69 -14.27
C TYR A 254 -7.89 -11.57 -14.94
N ASN A 255 -7.61 -10.32 -14.59
CA ASN A 255 -8.26 -9.18 -15.23
C ASN A 255 -7.33 -7.96 -15.29
N TRP A 256 -7.76 -6.91 -16.00
CA TRP A 256 -6.97 -5.69 -16.24
C TRP A 256 -6.63 -4.91 -14.96
N THR A 257 -7.32 -5.16 -13.85
CA THR A 257 -7.05 -4.48 -12.56
C THR A 257 -5.73 -4.93 -11.93
N LEU A 258 -5.10 -6.01 -12.45
CA LEU A 258 -3.75 -6.46 -12.06
C LEU A 258 -2.71 -5.36 -12.16
N VAL A 259 -2.89 -4.40 -13.07
CA VAL A 259 -1.97 -3.27 -13.24
C VAL A 259 -1.76 -2.50 -11.94
N GLY A 260 -2.79 -2.37 -11.08
CA GLY A 260 -2.69 -1.74 -9.78
C GLY A 260 -1.79 -2.53 -8.83
N SER A 261 -2.21 -3.75 -8.47
CA SER A 261 -1.47 -4.58 -7.50
C SER A 261 -0.09 -5.00 -8.00
N GLY A 262 0.09 -5.20 -9.32
CA GLY A 262 1.40 -5.45 -9.93
C GLY A 262 2.34 -4.24 -9.80
N SER A 263 1.83 -3.03 -10.03
CA SER A 263 2.62 -1.80 -9.85
C SER A 263 3.01 -1.58 -8.38
N LEU A 264 2.15 -1.98 -7.44
CA LEU A 264 2.47 -1.94 -6.01
C LEU A 264 3.66 -2.83 -5.67
N VAL A 265 3.69 -4.07 -6.18
CA VAL A 265 4.81 -5.00 -5.97
C VAL A 265 6.12 -4.40 -6.50
N LEU A 266 6.09 -3.78 -7.68
CA LEU A 266 7.27 -3.12 -8.27
C LEU A 266 7.74 -1.93 -7.41
N LEU A 267 6.80 -1.11 -6.91
CA LEU A 267 7.12 -0.01 -6.00
C LEU A 267 7.79 -0.53 -4.71
N PHE A 268 7.23 -1.58 -4.11
CA PHE A 268 7.80 -2.17 -2.89
C PHE A 268 9.16 -2.80 -3.15
N GLN A 269 9.40 -3.35 -4.34
CA GLN A 269 10.71 -3.87 -4.72
C GLN A 269 11.79 -2.76 -4.77
N GLY A 270 11.46 -1.58 -5.30
CA GLY A 270 12.36 -0.41 -5.27
C GLY A 270 12.54 0.16 -3.86
N SER A 271 11.44 0.31 -3.12
CA SER A 271 11.42 0.86 -1.76
C SER A 271 12.21 -0.01 -0.77
N THR A 272 12.02 -1.33 -0.80
CA THR A 272 12.76 -2.27 0.06
C THR A 272 14.24 -2.27 -0.27
N TRP A 273 14.61 -2.29 -1.55
CA TRP A 273 16.01 -2.24 -1.97
C TRP A 273 16.71 -0.99 -1.42
N LEU A 274 16.10 0.19 -1.58
CA LEU A 274 16.66 1.44 -1.07
C LEU A 274 16.78 1.41 0.47
N THR A 275 15.74 0.93 1.14
CA THR A 275 15.69 0.85 2.61
C THR A 275 16.76 -0.09 3.16
N GLU A 276 16.93 -1.27 2.54
CA GLU A 276 17.97 -2.23 2.92
C GLU A 276 19.38 -1.71 2.61
N LEU A 277 19.57 -1.01 1.49
CA LEU A 277 20.85 -0.38 1.15
C LEU A 277 21.25 0.66 2.21
N ILE A 278 20.31 1.49 2.64
CA ILE A 278 20.56 2.49 3.70
C ILE A 278 20.86 1.79 5.03
N THR A 279 20.12 0.73 5.36
CA THR A 279 20.28 -0.01 6.62
C THR A 279 21.62 -0.74 6.68
N ALA A 280 22.02 -1.40 5.59
CA ALA A 280 23.31 -2.08 5.47
C ALA A 280 24.51 -1.11 5.50
N GLY A 281 24.31 0.16 5.10
CA GLY A 281 25.32 1.21 5.26
C GLY A 281 25.48 1.69 6.70
N LYS A 282 24.44 1.54 7.54
CA LYS A 282 24.44 1.95 8.96
C LYS A 282 24.86 0.83 9.91
N TYR A 283 24.47 -0.40 9.61
CA TYR A 283 24.63 -1.55 10.50
C TYR A 283 25.37 -2.69 9.79
N PRO A 284 26.67 -2.92 10.08
CA PRO A 284 27.46 -3.94 9.41
C PRO A 284 26.86 -5.36 9.50
N GLU A 285 26.31 -5.72 10.67
CA GLU A 285 25.65 -7.01 10.92
C GLU A 285 24.41 -7.25 10.04
N TYR A 286 23.81 -6.20 9.47
CA TYR A 286 22.61 -6.34 8.64
C TYR A 286 22.86 -7.19 7.39
N LYS A 287 24.09 -7.19 6.87
CA LYS A 287 24.47 -8.04 5.73
C LYS A 287 24.40 -9.53 6.06
N GLU A 288 24.72 -9.92 7.30
CA GLU A 288 24.59 -11.33 7.72
C GLU A 288 23.13 -11.70 7.95
N TYR A 289 22.35 -10.79 8.51
CA TYR A 289 20.90 -10.96 8.63
C TYR A 289 20.22 -11.14 7.25
N GLN A 290 20.65 -10.40 6.22
CA GLN A 290 20.17 -10.57 4.85
C GLN A 290 20.42 -11.97 4.26
N LYS A 291 21.48 -12.68 4.69
CA LYS A 291 21.77 -14.04 4.22
C LYS A 291 20.90 -15.09 4.90
N GLN A 292 20.41 -14.81 6.11
CA GLN A 292 19.70 -15.77 6.94
C GLN A 292 18.18 -15.65 6.83
N VAL A 293 17.67 -14.45 6.58
CA VAL A 293 16.23 -14.15 6.58
C VAL A 293 15.78 -13.70 5.21
N ILE A 294 14.69 -14.27 4.70
CA ILE A 294 14.20 -14.01 3.33
C ILE A 294 13.65 -12.59 3.16
N ARG A 295 13.80 -12.05 1.94
CA ARG A 295 12.98 -10.92 1.49
C ARG A 295 11.60 -11.41 1.08
N ALA A 296 10.56 -10.81 1.67
CA ALA A 296 9.17 -11.10 1.33
C ALA A 296 8.83 -11.02 -0.18
N SER A 297 9.51 -10.16 -0.94
CA SER A 297 9.31 -9.99 -2.40
C SER A 297 10.12 -10.97 -3.26
N GLY A 298 10.69 -12.02 -2.67
CA GLY A 298 11.52 -12.99 -3.36
C GLY A 298 12.98 -12.54 -3.48
N ASP A 299 13.89 -13.39 -3.01
CA ASP A 299 15.31 -13.38 -3.37
C ASP A 299 15.50 -14.37 -4.54
N LEU A 300 14.83 -14.13 -5.67
CA LEU A 300 15.06 -14.88 -6.91
C LEU A 300 16.45 -14.53 -7.45
N GLY A 301 17.48 -15.24 -6.98
CA GLY A 301 18.80 -15.25 -7.63
C GLY A 301 20.06 -15.20 -6.75
N LYS A 302 19.98 -15.32 -5.41
CA LYS A 302 21.20 -15.26 -4.56
C LYS A 302 21.50 -16.50 -3.69
N GLN A 303 20.70 -17.56 -3.79
CA GLN A 303 20.89 -18.77 -2.96
C GLN A 303 21.56 -19.96 -3.65
N LYS A 304 22.32 -19.76 -4.74
CA LYS A 304 23.16 -20.83 -5.31
C LYS A 304 24.60 -20.35 -5.46
N GLU A 305 25.36 -20.49 -4.38
CA GLU A 305 26.80 -20.76 -4.39
C GLU A 305 27.23 -21.03 -2.94
N LYS A 306 27.05 -22.30 -2.53
CA LYS A 306 27.84 -22.98 -1.52
C LYS A 306 28.09 -24.39 -2.00
#